data_AF-A0A0A0HUU7-F1
#
_entry.id   AF-A0A0A0HUU7-F1
#
_cell.length_a   1.000
_cell.length_b   1.000
_cell.length_c   1.000
_cell.angle_alpha   90.00
_cell.angle_beta   90.00
_cell.angle_gamma   90.00
#
_symmetry.space_group_name_H-M   'P 1'
#
loop_
_entity.id
_entity.type
_entity.pdbx_description
1 polymer ?
#
loop_
_entity_poly.entity_id
_entity_poly.type
_entity_poly.pdbx_seq_one_letter_code
_entity_poly.pdbx_strand_id
1 'polypeptide(L)'
;MSNEEVIQLAIKDLRAQKVKNYTATARKHSINKETLHHHYNGLQLVQDEAASQHKKKLLNQQEQMLLLYIEKLAAHSFATTPQII
;
A
#
# COMPACT_ATOMS: atom_id res chain seq x y z
N MET A 1 3.28 27.92 8.61
CA MET A 1 2.92 26.60 8.06
C MET A 1 4.17 25.76 8.03
N SER A 2 4.13 24.57 8.62
CA SER A 2 5.21 23.59 8.55
C SER A 2 5.29 22.98 7.15
N ASN A 3 6.49 22.55 6.72
CA ASN A 3 6.67 21.86 5.43
C ASN A 3 5.74 20.64 5.30
N GLU A 4 5.47 19.94 6.41
CA GLU A 4 4.56 18.80 6.47
C GLU A 4 3.11 19.20 6.10
N GLU A 5 2.64 20.35 6.60
CA GLU A 5 1.28 20.84 6.35
C GLU A 5 1.06 21.20 4.87
N VAL A 6 2.08 21.78 4.24
CA VAL A 6 2.06 22.14 2.82
C VAL A 6 1.99 20.88 1.95
N ILE A 7 2.74 19.83 2.30
CA ILE A 7 2.70 18.53 1.62
C ILE A 7 1.32 17.89 1.77
N GLN A 8 0.74 17.89 2.97
CA GLN A 8 -0.60 17.34 3.21
C GLN A 8 -1.67 18.08 2.40
N LEU A 9 -1.59 19.41 2.33
CA LEU A 9 -2.51 20.22 1.54
C LEU A 9 -2.40 19.93 0.04
N ALA A 10 -1.17 19.80 -0.48
CA ALA A 10 -0.93 19.44 -1.87
C ALA A 10 -1.46 18.03 -2.20
N ILE A 11 -1.31 17.07 -1.30
CA ILE A 11 -1.84 15.71 -1.47
C ILE A 11 -3.37 15.73 -1.48
N LYS A 12 -4.00 16.52 -0.60
CA LYS A 12 -5.46 16.68 -0.56
C LYS A 12 -5.99 17.28 -1.86
N ASP A 13 -5.33 18.32 -2.37
CA ASP A 13 -5.66 18.94 -3.65
C ASP A 13 -5.50 17.95 -4.81
N LEU A 14 -4.43 17.14 -4.80
CA LEU A 14 -4.18 16.13 -5.83
C LEU A 14 -5.23 15.01 -5.81
N ARG A 15 -5.70 14.59 -4.62
CA ARG A 15 -6.77 13.59 -4.46
C ARG A 15 -8.13 14.07 -4.98
N ALA A 16 -8.40 15.37 -4.89
CA ALA A 16 -9.64 15.96 -5.40
C ALA A 16 -9.71 16.03 -6.94
N GLN A 17 -8.58 15.86 -7.63
CA GLN A 17 -8.51 15.91 -9.10
C GLN A 17 -8.95 14.58 -9.73
N LYS A 18 -9.82 14.66 -10.74
CA LYS A 18 -10.25 13.49 -11.54
C LYS A 18 -9.08 12.88 -12.32
N VAL A 19 -8.20 13.73 -12.87
CA VAL A 19 -6.94 13.35 -13.50
C VAL A 19 -5.81 14.00 -12.71
N LYS A 20 -4.91 13.19 -12.14
CA LYS A 20 -3.87 13.66 -11.24
C LYS A 20 -2.82 14.46 -12.00
N ASN A 21 -2.72 15.76 -11.73
CA ASN A 21 -1.69 16.63 -12.30
C ASN A 21 -0.68 17.04 -11.25
N TYR A 22 0.34 16.20 -11.05
CA TYR A 22 1.41 16.44 -10.09
C TYR A 22 2.16 17.75 -10.34
N THR A 23 2.37 18.12 -11.61
CA THR A 23 3.15 19.29 -11.98
C THR A 23 2.44 20.59 -11.62
N ALA A 24 1.14 20.67 -11.90
CA ALA A 24 0.33 21.84 -11.55
C ALA A 24 0.17 21.97 -10.03
N THR A 25 -0.08 20.87 -9.33
CA THR A 25 -0.26 20.86 -7.87
C THR A 25 1.04 21.18 -7.14
N ALA A 26 2.18 20.64 -7.59
CA ALA A 26 3.50 20.96 -7.04
C ALA A 26 3.84 22.45 -7.18
N ARG A 27 3.57 23.05 -8.35
CA ARG A 27 3.75 24.49 -8.58
C ARG A 27 2.83 25.34 -7.71
N LYS A 28 1.57 24.94 -7.55
CA LYS A 28 0.58 25.66 -6.73
C LYS A 28 1.01 25.76 -5.27
N HIS A 29 1.62 24.70 -4.75
CA HIS A 29 2.03 24.60 -3.34
C HIS A 29 3.52 24.84 -3.12
N SER A 30 4.26 25.28 -4.15
CA SER A 30 5.71 25.52 -4.10
C SER A 30 6.52 24.33 -3.55
N ILE A 31 6.14 23.11 -3.94
CA ILE A 31 6.81 21.87 -3.54
C ILE A 31 7.51 21.25 -4.76
N ASN A 32 8.59 20.52 -4.53
CA ASN A 32 9.16 19.68 -5.59
C ASN A 32 8.15 18.59 -6.00
N LYS A 33 7.96 18.42 -7.31
CA LYS A 33 7.12 17.39 -7.91
C LYS A 33 7.53 15.99 -7.45
N GLU A 34 8.83 15.70 -7.38
CA GLU A 34 9.33 14.39 -6.97
C GLU A 34 8.95 14.09 -5.52
N THR A 35 9.10 15.08 -4.62
CA THR A 35 8.66 14.97 -3.23
C THR A 35 7.16 14.70 -3.15
N LEU A 36 6.34 15.45 -3.88
CA LEU A 36 4.89 15.22 -3.92
C LEU A 36 4.54 13.80 -4.40
N HIS A 37 5.25 13.31 -5.42
CA HIS A 37 5.04 11.98 -5.98
C HIS A 37 5.42 10.87 -4.98
N HIS A 38 6.58 11.00 -4.32
CA HIS A 38 7.02 10.05 -3.30
C HIS A 38 6.05 9.96 -2.12
N HIS A 39 5.62 11.11 -1.58
CA HIS A 39 4.66 11.12 -0.48
C HIS A 39 3.29 10.56 -0.89
N TYR A 40 2.79 10.92 -2.08
CA TYR A 40 1.52 10.39 -2.57
C TYR A 40 1.55 8.87 -2.72
N ASN A 41 2.60 8.33 -3.34
CA ASN A 41 2.75 6.88 -3.55
C ASN A 41 2.95 6.14 -2.23
N GLY A 42 3.73 6.69 -1.30
CA GLY A 42 3.89 6.13 0.04
C GLY A 42 2.56 6.04 0.79
N LEU A 43 1.75 7.10 0.75
CA LEU A 43 0.42 7.09 1.36
C LEU A 43 -0.53 6.10 0.68
N GLN A 44 -0.45 5.94 -0.64
CA GLN A 44 -1.26 4.97 -1.36
C GLN A 44 -0.88 3.54 -0.96
N LEU A 45 0.41 3.25 -0.84
CA LEU A 45 0.91 1.94 -0.41
C LEU A 45 0.44 1.60 1.02
N VAL A 46 0.49 2.56 1.95
CA VAL A 46 -0.03 2.39 3.32
C VAL A 46 -1.54 2.15 3.31
N GLN A 47 -2.30 2.83 2.45
CA GLN A 47 -3.75 2.62 2.32
C GLN A 47 -4.07 1.24 1.74
N ASP A 48 -3.32 0.79 0.73
CA ASP A 48 -3.46 -0.53 0.14
C ASP A 48 -3.10 -1.62 1.14
N GLU A 49 -2.06 -1.42 1.95
CA GLU A 49 -1.68 -2.32 3.03
C GLU A 49 -2.76 -2.38 4.12
N ALA A 50 -3.30 -1.23 4.56
CA ALA A 50 -4.38 -1.19 5.54
C ALA A 50 -5.66 -1.86 5.01
N ALA A 51 -6.00 -1.66 3.73
CA ALA A 51 -7.12 -2.33 3.09
C ALA A 51 -6.89 -3.84 2.96
N SER A 52 -5.66 -4.26 2.69
CA SER A 52 -5.25 -5.67 2.68
C SER A 52 -5.40 -6.28 4.07
N GLN A 53 -4.84 -5.64 5.11
CA GLN A 53 -4.95 -6.07 6.50
C GLN A 53 -6.42 -6.17 6.97
N HIS A 54 -7.27 -5.21 6.60
CA HIS A 54 -8.70 -5.27 6.93
C HIS A 54 -9.43 -6.43 6.25
N LYS A 55 -9.00 -6.81 5.04
CA LYS A 55 -9.56 -7.95 4.28
C LYS A 55 -8.93 -9.29 4.66
N LYS A 56 -7.80 -9.30 5.38
CA LYS A 56 -7.16 -10.54 5.81
C LYS A 56 -8.08 -11.30 6.75
N LYS A 57 -8.29 -12.57 6.42
CA LYS A 57 -9.03 -13.53 7.27
C LYS A 57 -8.13 -14.19 8.32
N LEU A 58 -6.81 -14.09 8.14
CA LEU A 58 -5.79 -14.74 8.94
C LEU A 58 -4.82 -13.70 9.48
N LEU A 59 -4.34 -13.93 10.71
CA LEU A 59 -3.23 -13.17 11.26
C LEU A 59 -1.95 -13.50 10.49
N ASN A 60 -1.01 -12.56 10.42
CA ASN A 60 0.29 -12.77 9.74
C ASN A 60 1.01 -14.03 10.24
N GLN A 61 0.93 -14.32 11.55
CA GLN A 61 1.50 -15.53 12.14
C GLN A 61 0.82 -16.81 11.66
N GLN A 62 -0.50 -16.79 11.44
CA GLN A 62 -1.25 -17.93 10.91
C GLN A 62 -0.91 -18.17 9.44
N GLU A 63 -0.81 -17.12 8.63
CA GLU A 63 -0.38 -17.21 7.23
C GLU A 63 1.03 -17.80 7.12
N GLN A 64 1.99 -17.33 7.94
CA GLN A 64 3.34 -17.87 7.96
C GLN A 64 3.37 -19.35 8.36
N MET A 65 2.60 -19.74 9.37
CA MET A 65 2.50 -21.13 9.79
C MET A 65 1.92 -22.02 8.69
N LEU A 66 0.90 -21.55 7.97
CA LEU A 66 0.32 -22.24 6.81
C LEU A 66 1.32 -22.40 5.67
N LEU A 67 2.07 -21.33 5.33
CA LEU A 67 3.11 -21.39 4.31
C LEU A 67 4.20 -22.42 4.66
N LEU A 68 4.71 -22.38 5.89
CA LEU A 68 5.70 -23.36 6.37
C LEU A 68 5.17 -24.79 6.31
N TYR A 69 3.89 -24.98 6.64
CA TYR A 69 3.26 -26.31 6.58
C TYR A 69 3.12 -26.80 5.13
N ILE A 70 2.72 -25.93 4.20
CA ILE A 70 2.65 -26.23 2.77
C ILE A 70 4.04 -26.57 2.21
N GLU A 71 5.05 -25.77 2.54
CA GLU A 71 6.45 -26.03 2.14
C GLU A 71 6.94 -27.38 2.65
N LYS A 72 6.63 -27.72 3.91
CA LYS A 72 6.97 -29.01 4.49
C LYS A 72 6.26 -30.17 3.77
N LEU A 73 4.98 -30.03 3.44
CA LEU A 73 4.25 -31.04 2.67
C LEU A 73 4.81 -31.23 1.26
N ALA A 74 5.14 -30.12 0.58
CA ALA A 74 5.75 -30.13 -0.74
C ALA A 74 7.13 -30.80 -0.75
N ALA A 75 7.96 -30.51 0.26
CA ALA A 75 9.27 -31.15 0.44
C ALA A 75 9.17 -32.67 0.65
N HIS A 76 8.05 -33.15 1.19
CA HIS A 76 7.76 -34.57 1.36
C HIS A 76 7.03 -35.21 0.16
N SER A 77 6.95 -34.54 -0.99
CA SER A 77 6.28 -35.02 -2.22
C SER A 77 4.81 -35.39 -2.04
N PHE A 78 4.15 -34.89 -0.98
CA PHE A 78 2.70 -34.95 -0.87
C PHE A 78 2.12 -33.87 -1.77
N ALA A 79 1.15 -34.23 -2.61
CA ALA A 79 0.42 -33.24 -3.40
C ALA A 79 -0.16 -32.19 -2.44
N THR A 80 0.18 -30.92 -2.67
CA THR A 80 -0.40 -29.78 -1.94
C THR A 80 -1.91 -29.88 -2.10
N THR A 81 -2.60 -30.26 -1.02
CA THR A 81 -4.02 -30.63 -1.08
C THR A 81 -4.87 -29.42 -1.49
N PRO A 82 -5.61 -29.49 -2.61
CA PRO A 82 -6.53 -28.45 -3.01
C PRO A 82 -7.88 -28.73 -2.36
N GLN A 83 -8.04 -28.43 -1.08
CA GLN A 83 -9.38 -28.35 -0.48
C GLN A 83 -9.37 -27.35 0.67
N ILE A 84 -9.54 -26.08 0.29
CA ILE A 84 -10.14 -25.07 1.16
C ILE A 84 -11.60 -24.99 0.69
N ILE A 85 -12.51 -25.62 1.44
CA ILE A 85 -13.97 -25.44 1.29
C ILE A 85 -14.36 -24.15 2.01
#